data_AF-A0A9E1QTK0-F1
#
_entry.id   AF-A0A9E1QTK0-F1
#
_cell.length_a   1.000
_cell.length_b   1.000
_cell.length_c   1.000
_cell.angle_alpha   90.00
_cell.angle_beta   90.00
_cell.angle_gamma   90.00
#
_symmetry.space_group_name_H-M   'P 1'
#
loop_
_entity.id
_entity.type
_entity.pdbx_description
1 polymer ?
#
loop_
_entity_poly.entity_id
_entity_poly.type
_entity_poly.pdbx_seq_one_letter_code
_entity_poly.pdbx_strand_id
1 'polypeptide(L)'
;MIEPGITPVSWLLYKLGHEEPVNMRWRPKKGCVLDPNKDPYDSNQAIPTILFKVKPIFFEKLVPGLSIKESKWLSIFAYPMSGGFKKWCLIPYKWVDKILTVEERVLPFLGSIMAFRLLTVLEKK
;
A
#
# COMPACT_ATOMS: atom_id res chain seq x y z
N MET A 1 10.13 -2.65 -2.52
CA MET A 1 8.80 -3.22 -2.83
C MET A 1 7.78 -2.10 -2.91
N ILE A 2 6.76 -2.25 -3.77
CA ILE A 2 5.63 -1.33 -3.89
C ILE A 2 4.37 -2.14 -3.67
N GLU A 3 3.61 -1.78 -2.65
CA GLU A 3 2.42 -2.49 -2.18
C GLU A 3 1.22 -1.54 -2.07
N PRO A 4 -0.02 -2.05 -1.93
CA PRO A 4 -1.16 -1.25 -1.50
C PRO A 4 -0.85 -0.51 -0.19
N GLY A 5 -1.04 0.81 -0.22
CA GLY A 5 -0.93 1.68 0.94
C GLY A 5 -2.31 1.97 1.50
N ILE A 6 -2.52 1.70 2.79
CA ILE A 6 -3.81 1.89 3.47
C ILE A 6 -3.77 3.16 4.31
N THR A 7 -4.16 4.27 3.70
CA THR A 7 -4.42 5.56 4.35
C THR A 7 -5.93 5.70 4.59
N PRO A 8 -6.42 6.71 5.33
CA PRO A 8 -7.86 6.90 5.54
C PRO A 8 -8.71 6.88 4.25
N VAL A 9 -8.30 7.60 3.20
CA VAL A 9 -9.06 7.63 1.94
C VAL A 9 -8.91 6.33 1.16
N SER A 10 -7.69 5.79 1.05
CA SER A 10 -7.50 4.55 0.29
C SER A 10 -8.18 3.37 0.98
N TRP A 11 -8.21 3.33 2.32
CA TRP A 11 -8.97 2.36 3.11
C TRP A 11 -10.43 2.32 2.70
N LEU A 12 -11.08 3.48 2.54
CA LEU A 12 -12.47 3.56 2.13
C LEU A 12 -12.66 2.96 0.72
N LEU A 13 -11.81 3.32 -0.24
CA LEU A 13 -11.94 2.82 -1.61
C LEU A 13 -11.59 1.33 -1.74
N TYR A 14 -10.55 0.85 -1.07
CA TYR A 14 -10.20 -0.57 -1.05
C TYR A 14 -11.31 -1.39 -0.39
N LYS A 15 -11.89 -0.92 0.72
CA LYS A 15 -13.00 -1.61 1.39
C LYS A 15 -14.27 -1.70 0.54
N LEU A 16 -14.51 -0.73 -0.35
CA LEU A 16 -15.70 -0.71 -1.21
C LEU A 16 -15.50 -1.42 -2.56
N GLY A 17 -14.27 -1.42 -3.09
CA GLY A 17 -13.99 -1.80 -4.47
C GLY A 17 -13.07 -3.01 -4.66
N HIS A 18 -12.47 -3.55 -3.60
CA HIS A 18 -11.61 -4.74 -3.67
C HIS A 18 -12.23 -5.93 -2.94
N GLU A 19 -11.98 -7.12 -3.50
CA GLU A 19 -12.43 -8.40 -2.94
C GLU A 19 -11.62 -8.81 -1.71
N GLU A 20 -10.35 -8.40 -1.65
CA GLU A 20 -9.47 -8.68 -0.52
C GLU A 20 -9.82 -7.82 0.71
N PRO A 21 -9.86 -8.39 1.92
CA PRO A 21 -10.18 -7.63 3.12
C PRO A 21 -9.06 -6.66 3.51
N VAL A 22 -9.46 -5.57 4.16
CA VAL A 22 -8.57 -4.56 4.73
C VAL A 22 -8.68 -4.56 6.25
N ASN A 23 -7.89 -5.41 6.91
CA ASN A 23 -7.88 -5.56 8.36
C ASN A 23 -6.66 -4.87 9.00
N MET A 24 -6.85 -3.61 9.41
CA MET A 24 -5.84 -2.80 10.11
C MET A 24 -5.48 -3.29 11.52
N ARG A 25 -6.25 -4.22 12.09
CA ARG A 25 -6.01 -4.80 13.42
C ARG A 25 -5.22 -6.10 13.37
N TRP A 26 -4.86 -6.55 12.17
CA TRP A 26 -4.09 -7.78 11.99
C TRP A 26 -2.78 -7.72 12.79
N ARG A 27 -2.43 -8.87 13.37
CA ARG A 27 -1.17 -9.08 14.06
C ARG A 27 -0.54 -10.35 13.52
N PRO A 28 0.75 -10.35 13.20
CA PRO A 28 1.43 -11.56 12.80
C PRO A 28 1.48 -12.53 13.97
N LYS A 29 1.16 -13.78 13.66
CA LYS A 29 1.22 -14.91 14.58
C LYS A 29 2.52 -15.66 14.31
N LYS A 30 3.17 -16.17 15.36
CA LYS A 30 4.30 -17.10 15.20
C LYS A 30 3.77 -18.42 14.65
N GLY A 31 4.38 -18.92 13.59
CA GLY A 31 3.92 -20.10 12.86
C GLY A 31 2.83 -19.73 11.85
N CYS A 32 3.11 -19.96 10.58
CA CYS A 32 2.11 -19.97 9.53
C CYS A 32 1.96 -21.43 9.10
N VAL A 33 0.76 -21.98 9.25
CA VAL A 33 0.42 -23.25 8.62
C VAL A 33 0.08 -22.92 7.17
N LEU A 34 0.86 -23.47 6.25
CA LEU A 34 0.57 -23.34 4.82
C LEU A 34 -0.70 -24.13 4.54
N ASP A 35 -1.71 -23.46 4.02
CA ASP A 35 -2.93 -24.09 3.53
C ASP A 35 -2.91 -24.02 1.99
N PRO A 36 -2.67 -25.16 1.29
CA PRO A 36 -2.67 -25.21 -0.16
C PRO A 36 -4.01 -24.86 -0.80
N ASN A 37 -5.11 -24.96 -0.04
CA ASN A 37 -6.46 -24.72 -0.50
C ASN A 37 -6.98 -23.33 -0.11
N LYS A 38 -6.11 -22.47 0.44
CA LYS A 38 -6.49 -21.11 0.84
C LYS A 38 -6.98 -20.33 -0.38
N ASP A 39 -8.14 -19.69 -0.23
CA ASP A 39 -8.63 -18.72 -1.21
C ASP A 39 -7.57 -17.61 -1.41
N PRO A 40 -7.08 -17.39 -2.65
CA PRO A 40 -6.13 -16.31 -2.95
C PRO A 40 -6.62 -14.93 -2.49
N TYR A 41 -7.93 -14.68 -2.51
CA TYR A 41 -8.55 -13.41 -2.13
C TYR A 41 -8.74 -13.25 -0.61
N ASP A 42 -8.56 -14.31 0.18
CA ASP A 42 -8.54 -14.24 1.66
C ASP A 42 -7.17 -13.75 2.18
N SER A 43 -6.61 -12.75 1.50
CA SER A 43 -5.38 -12.05 1.87
C SER A 43 -5.69 -10.79 2.69
N ASN A 44 -4.70 -9.99 3.10
CA ASN A 44 -4.99 -8.74 3.82
C ASN A 44 -4.09 -7.60 3.32
N GLN A 45 -4.70 -6.67 2.58
CA GLN A 45 -3.99 -5.53 1.98
C GLN A 45 -3.40 -4.56 3.01
N ALA A 46 -3.87 -4.60 4.25
CA ALA A 46 -3.34 -3.76 5.31
C ALA A 46 -1.95 -4.15 5.81
N ILE A 47 -1.49 -5.38 5.53
CA ILE A 47 -0.25 -5.93 6.11
C ILE A 47 0.97 -5.02 5.85
N PRO A 48 1.26 -4.57 4.61
CA PRO A 48 2.43 -3.72 4.34
C PRO A 48 2.38 -2.41 5.12
N THR A 49 1.21 -1.78 5.19
CA THR A 49 1.04 -0.53 5.96
C THR A 49 1.23 -0.77 7.46
N ILE A 50 0.68 -1.85 8.01
CA ILE A 50 0.87 -2.20 9.42
C ILE A 50 2.35 -2.40 9.73
N LEU A 51 3.06 -3.19 8.91
CA LEU A 51 4.45 -3.56 9.15
C LEU A 51 5.41 -2.38 8.97
N PHE A 52 5.26 -1.60 7.90
CA PHE A 52 6.28 -0.62 7.49
C PHE A 52 5.95 0.84 7.83
N LYS A 53 4.71 1.14 8.26
CA LYS A 53 4.30 2.49 8.66
C LYS A 53 3.80 2.56 10.10
N VAL A 54 2.94 1.63 10.51
CA VAL A 54 2.33 1.68 11.85
C VAL A 54 3.25 1.05 12.90
N LYS A 55 3.90 -0.07 12.59
CA LYS A 55 4.73 -0.85 13.54
C LYS A 55 6.09 -1.27 12.96
N PRO A 56 6.93 -0.33 12.48
CA PRO A 56 8.23 -0.65 11.89
C PRO A 56 9.18 -1.39 12.84
N ILE A 57 9.24 -0.98 14.12
CA ILE A 57 10.05 -1.64 15.15
C ILE A 57 9.69 -3.12 15.30
N PHE A 58 8.40 -3.43 15.16
CA PHE A 58 7.92 -4.79 15.30
C PHE A 58 8.37 -5.66 14.11
N PHE A 59 8.36 -5.13 12.88
CA PHE A 59 8.93 -5.81 11.71
C PHE A 59 10.43 -6.11 11.90
N GLU A 60 11.22 -5.13 12.33
CA GLU A 60 12.66 -5.32 12.52
C GLU A 60 13.00 -6.35 13.60
N LYS A 61 12.12 -6.53 14.58
CA LYS A 61 12.23 -7.61 15.59
C LYS A 61 11.84 -8.97 15.02
N LEU A 62 10.86 -9.04 14.13
CA LEU A 62 10.46 -10.29 13.47
C LEU A 62 11.50 -10.77 12.46
N VAL A 63 12.12 -9.86 11.73
CA VAL A 63 13.08 -10.17 10.66
C VAL A 63 14.40 -9.45 10.96
N PRO A 64 15.21 -9.96 11.92
CA PRO A 64 16.37 -9.25 12.44
C PRO A 64 17.44 -8.96 11.37
N GLY A 65 17.52 -9.76 10.30
CA GLY A 65 18.48 -9.58 9.20
C GLY A 65 18.13 -8.48 8.18
N LEU A 66 16.97 -7.83 8.31
CA LEU A 66 16.56 -6.71 7.45
C LEU A 66 16.31 -5.45 8.29
N SER A 67 16.63 -4.29 7.72
CA SER A 67 16.26 -2.97 8.24
C SER A 67 15.34 -2.25 7.25
N ILE A 68 14.47 -1.39 7.77
CA ILE A 68 13.64 -0.54 6.92
C ILE A 68 14.45 0.72 6.61
N LYS A 69 15.00 0.82 5.40
CA LYS A 69 15.75 2.00 4.97
C LYS A 69 14.83 3.18 4.70
N GLU A 70 13.70 2.91 4.06
CA GLU A 70 12.76 3.95 3.67
C GLU A 70 11.34 3.40 3.52
N SER A 71 10.35 4.22 3.87
CA SER A 71 8.93 3.90 3.74
C SER A 71 8.16 5.16 3.28
N LYS A 72 7.88 5.24 1.99
CA LYS A 72 7.31 6.41 1.29
C LYS A 72 5.90 6.12 0.79
N TRP A 73 5.00 7.08 0.99
CA TRP A 73 3.69 7.07 0.36
C TRP A 73 3.85 7.37 -1.14
N LEU A 74 3.00 6.77 -1.97
CA LEU A 74 2.96 6.98 -3.41
C LEU A 74 1.51 7.05 -3.89
N SER A 75 1.28 7.79 -4.96
CA SER A 75 0.05 7.74 -5.75
C SER A 75 -1.22 8.16 -5.02
N ILE A 76 -1.60 9.42 -5.25
CA ILE A 76 -2.79 10.04 -4.68
C ILE A 76 -3.91 10.07 -5.72
N PHE A 77 -3.61 10.53 -6.94
CA PHE A 77 -4.60 10.72 -8.01
C PHE A 77 -4.40 9.72 -9.13
N ALA A 78 -3.16 9.57 -9.59
CA ALA A 78 -2.88 8.80 -10.80
C ALA A 78 -3.34 7.34 -10.68
N TYR A 79 -3.15 6.74 -9.50
CA TYR A 79 -3.51 5.35 -9.25
C TYR A 79 -5.03 5.09 -9.36
N PRO A 80 -5.90 5.71 -8.53
CA PRO A 80 -7.33 5.46 -8.63
C PRO A 80 -7.94 5.91 -9.97
N MET A 81 -7.40 6.98 -10.58
CA MET A 81 -7.94 7.53 -11.83
C MET A 81 -7.51 6.76 -13.08
N SER A 82 -6.38 6.03 -13.03
CA SER A 82 -5.92 5.23 -14.17
C SER A 82 -6.83 4.04 -14.50
N GLY A 83 -7.67 3.61 -13.54
CA GLY A 83 -8.52 2.43 -13.69
C GLY A 83 -7.77 1.09 -13.65
N GLY A 84 -6.43 1.09 -13.57
CA GLY A 84 -5.63 -0.12 -13.53
C GLY A 84 -5.92 -1.06 -14.72
N PHE A 85 -6.43 -2.26 -14.44
CA PHE A 85 -6.82 -3.26 -15.44
C PHE A 85 -8.24 -3.09 -15.99
N LYS A 86 -8.95 -2.01 -15.63
CA LYS A 86 -10.28 -1.73 -16.17
C LYS A 86 -10.17 -1.12 -17.58
N LYS A 87 -11.26 -1.21 -18.35
CA LYS A 87 -11.34 -0.64 -19.71
C LYS A 87 -11.37 0.89 -19.75
N TRP A 88 -11.54 1.54 -18.60
CA TRP A 88 -11.63 2.98 -18.47
C TRP A 88 -10.36 3.56 -17.87
N CYS A 89 -10.03 4.79 -18.27
CA CYS A 89 -8.99 5.61 -17.67
C CYS A 89 -9.51 7.04 -17.63
N LEU A 90 -9.54 7.66 -16.45
CA LEU A 90 -10.04 9.02 -16.25
C LEU A 90 -8.96 10.07 -16.52
N ILE A 91 -7.75 9.65 -16.90
CA ILE A 91 -6.60 10.51 -17.16
C ILE A 91 -6.39 10.63 -18.66
N PRO A 92 -6.69 11.78 -19.28
CA PRO A 92 -6.30 12.03 -20.66
C PRO A 92 -4.78 11.96 -20.81
N TYR A 93 -4.27 11.36 -21.89
CA TYR A 93 -2.83 11.20 -22.15
C TYR A 93 -2.04 12.52 -21.97
N LYS A 94 -2.56 13.64 -22.49
CA LYS A 94 -1.93 14.97 -22.40
C LYS A 94 -1.78 15.50 -20.96
N TRP A 95 -2.45 14.89 -19.98
CA TRP A 95 -2.50 15.34 -18.59
C TRP A 95 -1.68 14.47 -17.66
N VAL A 96 -1.12 13.35 -18.14
CA VAL A 96 -0.36 12.41 -17.31
C VAL A 96 0.79 13.11 -16.58
N ASP A 97 1.69 13.78 -17.31
CA ASP A 97 2.85 14.45 -16.71
C ASP A 97 2.45 15.56 -15.73
N LYS A 98 1.36 16.28 -16.04
CA LYS A 98 0.84 17.35 -15.18
C LYS A 98 0.31 16.79 -13.86
N ILE A 99 -0.48 15.71 -13.93
CA ILE A 99 -1.04 15.05 -12.75
C ILE A 99 0.08 14.47 -11.88
N LEU A 100 1.08 13.81 -12.48
CA LEU A 100 2.22 13.28 -11.73
C LEU A 100 3.03 14.40 -11.05
N THR A 101 3.30 15.50 -11.76
CA THR A 101 4.00 16.66 -11.18
C THR A 101 3.23 17.29 -10.01
N VAL A 102 1.90 17.41 -10.14
CA VAL A 102 1.05 17.92 -9.05
C VAL A 102 1.06 16.95 -7.88
N GLU A 103 0.92 15.65 -8.16
CA GLU A 103 0.95 14.59 -7.16
C GLU A 103 2.24 14.65 -6.33
N GLU A 104 3.41 14.71 -6.94
CA GLU A 104 4.71 14.80 -6.25
C GLU A 104 4.78 15.99 -5.28
N ARG A 105 4.19 17.14 -5.65
CA ARG A 105 4.18 18.34 -4.80
C ARG A 105 3.23 18.22 -3.61
N VAL A 106 2.07 17.58 -3.79
CA VAL A 106 1.08 17.45 -2.72
C VAL A 106 1.36 16.27 -1.79
N LEU A 107 2.16 15.30 -2.25
CA LEU A 107 2.41 14.05 -1.55
C LEU A 107 3.01 14.20 -0.15
N PRO A 108 3.95 15.12 0.13
CA PRO A 108 4.45 15.36 1.48
C PRO A 108 3.36 15.80 2.47
N PHE A 109 2.31 16.46 1.98
CA PHE A 109 1.23 17.03 2.81
C PHE A 109 0.03 16.10 2.92
N LEU A 110 -0.37 15.47 1.81
CA LEU A 110 -1.60 14.68 1.73
C LEU A 110 -1.34 13.16 1.72
N GLY A 111 -0.09 12.73 1.54
CA GLY A 111 0.25 11.32 1.36
C GLY A 111 -0.19 10.44 2.53
N SER A 112 -0.08 10.90 3.78
CA SER A 112 -0.54 10.15 4.95
C SER A 112 -2.05 9.95 5.03
N ILE A 113 -2.82 10.76 4.29
CA ILE A 113 -4.29 10.75 4.31
C ILE A 113 -4.86 10.01 3.10
N MET A 114 -4.24 10.16 1.93
CA MET A 114 -4.85 9.75 0.66
C MET A 114 -3.95 9.04 -0.35
N ALA A 115 -2.75 8.61 0.03
CA ALA A 115 -1.95 7.77 -0.84
C ALA A 115 -2.50 6.34 -0.94
N PHE A 116 -2.42 5.75 -2.13
CA PHE A 116 -2.92 4.41 -2.43
C PHE A 116 -1.83 3.35 -2.48
N ARG A 117 -0.56 3.76 -2.55
CA ARG A 117 0.59 2.88 -2.62
C ARG A 117 1.62 3.21 -1.57
N LEU A 118 2.36 2.20 -1.16
CA LEU A 118 3.45 2.28 -0.21
C LEU A 118 4.71 1.72 -0.86
N LEU A 119 5.73 2.55 -1.02
CA LEU A 119 7.08 2.13 -1.35
C LEU A 119 7.83 1.83 -0.06
N THR A 120 8.38 0.64 0.05
CA THR A 120 9.27 0.27 1.15
C THR A 120 10.60 -0.23 0.59
N VAL A 121 11.69 0.37 1.06
CA VAL A 121 13.06 -0.04 0.77
C VAL A 121 13.59 -0.78 1.98
N LEU A 122 13.95 -2.04 1.78
CA LEU A 122 14.55 -2.90 2.79
C LEU A 122 16.03 -3.06 2.47
N GLU A 123 16.87 -2.99 3.49
CA GLU A 123 18.31 -3.17 3.38
C GLU A 123 18.73 -4.38 4.21
N LYS A 124 19.70 -5.14 3.71
CA LYS A 124 20.33 -6.22 4.47
C LYS A 124 21.26 -5.58 5.50
N LYS A 125 21.13 -5.98 6.76
CA LYS A 125 22.06 -5.56 7.81
C LYS A 125 23.42 -6.23 7.65
#